data_AF-L1QJJ7-F1
#
_entry.id   AF-L1QJJ7-F1
#
_cell.length_a   1.000
_cell.length_b   1.000
_cell.length_c   1.000
_cell.angle_alpha   90.00
_cell.angle_beta   90.00
_cell.angle_gamma   90.00
#
_symmetry.space_group_name_H-M   'P 1'
#
loop_
_entity.id
_entity.type
_entity.pdbx_description
1 polymer ?
#
loop_
_entity_poly.entity_id
_entity_poly.type
_entity_poly.pdbx_seq_one_letter_code
_entity_poly.pdbx_strand_id
1 'polypeptide(L)'
;MVTTRWSDSENSILDNVIERLLQIPEDDEIGESIAYADWKINKKFDGNPKITLNNREISYNLIKYSYNQISSGNQPIEDRTIPKNGFIVVYSNGVGIGYIISRNSDGMKLLRKMLKYSGRNEISKNSFDIKSDFCMVD
;
A
#
# COMPACT_ATOMS: atom_id res chain seq x y z
N MET A 1 10.12 5.40 11.03
CA MET A 1 9.33 4.95 9.86
C MET A 1 8.28 3.97 10.37
N VAL A 2 7.01 4.24 10.16
CA VAL A 2 5.91 3.38 10.65
C VAL A 2 5.30 2.65 9.44
N THR A 3 5.10 1.34 9.58
CA THR A 3 4.44 0.51 8.57
C THR A 3 3.06 0.10 9.05
N THR A 4 2.10 0.01 8.13
CA THR A 4 0.77 -0.55 8.39
C THR A 4 0.55 -1.82 7.59
N ARG A 5 -0.29 -2.71 8.11
CA ARG A 5 -0.60 -4.02 7.51
C ARG A 5 -2.05 -4.10 7.10
N TRP A 6 -2.30 -4.64 5.92
CA TRP A 6 -3.62 -4.73 5.29
C TRP A 6 -3.83 -6.08 4.64
N SER A 7 -5.08 -6.48 4.49
CA SER A 7 -5.53 -7.72 3.84
C SER A 7 -6.46 -7.39 2.68
N ASP A 8 -6.32 -8.12 1.58
CA ASP A 8 -7.18 -8.06 0.39
C ASP A 8 -8.23 -9.17 0.47
N SER A 9 -9.50 -8.84 0.25
CA SER A 9 -10.59 -9.83 0.16
C SER A 9 -11.00 -10.17 -1.28
N GLU A 10 -10.56 -9.38 -2.26
CA GLU A 10 -11.00 -9.49 -3.66
C GLU A 10 -9.99 -10.26 -4.53
N ASN A 11 -8.71 -10.24 -4.18
CA ASN A 11 -7.68 -10.97 -4.92
C ASN A 11 -7.03 -12.08 -4.10
N SER A 12 -6.80 -13.20 -4.78
CA SER A 12 -6.05 -14.35 -4.26
C SER A 12 -4.75 -14.63 -5.03
N ILE A 13 -4.57 -14.04 -6.22
CA ILE A 13 -3.44 -14.29 -7.12
C ILE A 13 -2.43 -13.15 -7.02
N LEU A 14 -1.22 -13.48 -6.53
CA LEU A 14 -0.16 -12.51 -6.25
C LEU A 14 0.27 -11.72 -7.50
N ASP A 15 0.44 -12.40 -8.64
CA ASP A 15 0.91 -11.78 -9.87
C ASP A 15 -0.07 -10.73 -10.40
N ASN A 16 -1.37 -11.04 -10.43
CA ASN A 16 -2.41 -10.09 -10.84
C ASN A 16 -2.41 -8.82 -9.98
N VAL A 17 -2.17 -8.96 -8.67
CA VAL A 17 -2.09 -7.83 -7.77
C VAL A 17 -0.84 -7.00 -8.03
N ILE A 18 0.30 -7.65 -8.24
CA ILE A 18 1.55 -6.96 -8.60
C ILE A 18 1.38 -6.19 -9.91
N GLU A 19 0.77 -6.81 -10.93
CA GLU A 19 0.48 -6.14 -12.20
C GLU A 19 -0.37 -4.89 -12.01
N ARG A 20 -1.43 -4.96 -11.18
CA ARG A 20 -2.26 -3.79 -10.84
C ARG A 20 -1.45 -2.71 -10.13
N LEU A 21 -0.65 -3.08 -9.13
CA LEU A 21 0.20 -2.14 -8.39
C LEU A 21 1.23 -1.44 -9.28
N LEU A 22 1.68 -2.09 -10.35
CA LEU A 22 2.64 -1.52 -11.31
C LEU A 22 1.97 -0.63 -12.36
N GLN A 23 0.63 -0.65 -12.48
CA GLN A 23 -0.06 0.31 -13.32
C GLN A 23 0.01 1.70 -12.67
N ILE A 24 0.60 2.64 -13.41
CA ILE A 24 0.71 4.03 -12.96
C ILE A 24 -0.70 4.60 -12.75
N PRO A 25 -1.02 5.13 -11.56
CA PRO A 25 -2.28 5.83 -11.31
C PRO A 25 -2.40 7.08 -12.17
N GLU A 26 -3.63 7.51 -12.45
CA GLU A 26 -3.86 8.82 -13.04
C GLU A 26 -3.49 9.92 -12.03
N ASP A 27 -2.90 10.98 -12.57
CA ASP A 27 -2.60 12.19 -11.83
C ASP A 27 -3.92 12.88 -11.44
N ASP A 28 -3.99 13.38 -10.20
CA ASP A 28 -5.16 14.15 -9.78
C ASP A 28 -5.15 15.54 -10.40
N GLU A 29 -6.34 16.06 -10.70
CA GLU A 29 -6.50 17.46 -11.06
C GLU A 29 -6.09 18.37 -9.90
N ILE A 30 -5.27 19.38 -10.21
CA ILE A 30 -4.85 20.38 -9.22
C ILE A 30 -6.01 21.35 -8.99
N GLY A 31 -6.59 21.34 -7.80
CA GLY A 31 -7.73 22.17 -7.45
C GLY A 31 -7.75 22.59 -5.97
N GLU A 32 -8.93 22.58 -5.36
CA GLU A 32 -9.14 23.03 -3.97
C GLU A 32 -8.69 22.01 -2.92
N SER A 33 -8.35 20.78 -3.34
CA SER A 33 -7.90 19.69 -2.46
C SER A 33 -6.48 19.23 -2.77
N ILE A 34 -5.94 18.34 -1.94
CA ILE A 34 -4.61 17.76 -2.15
C ILE A 34 -4.64 16.89 -3.41
N ALA A 35 -3.73 17.17 -4.35
CA ALA A 35 -3.54 16.40 -5.56
C ALA A 35 -2.26 15.53 -5.49
N TYR A 36 -2.28 14.38 -6.15
CA TYR A 36 -1.13 13.51 -6.31
C TYR A 36 -0.77 13.33 -7.78
N ALA A 37 0.47 13.64 -8.16
CA ALA A 37 0.96 13.57 -9.54
C ALA A 37 2.38 12.98 -9.63
N ASP A 38 2.89 12.80 -10.86
CA ASP A 38 4.27 12.36 -11.13
C ASP A 38 4.62 11.00 -10.51
N TRP A 39 3.69 10.05 -10.59
CA TRP A 39 3.88 8.72 -10.03
C TRP A 39 5.02 7.97 -10.71
N LYS A 40 5.87 7.34 -9.90
CA LYS A 40 6.86 6.36 -10.34
C LYS A 40 6.72 5.12 -9.50
N ILE A 41 6.60 3.96 -10.14
CA ILE A 41 6.40 2.69 -9.47
C ILE A 41 7.32 1.64 -10.09
N ASN A 42 8.01 0.88 -9.25
CA ASN A 42 8.86 -0.21 -9.71
C ASN A 42 8.85 -1.37 -8.73
N LYS A 43 8.87 -2.61 -9.25
CA LYS A 43 9.17 -3.79 -8.43
C LYS A 43 10.66 -3.89 -8.16
N LYS A 44 11.02 -4.53 -7.05
CA LYS A 44 12.42 -4.77 -6.67
C LYS A 44 12.96 -6.07 -7.24
N PHE A 45 12.11 -7.08 -7.37
CA PHE A 45 12.48 -8.42 -7.81
C PHE A 45 11.74 -8.78 -9.10
N ASP A 46 12.44 -9.39 -10.06
CA ASP A 46 11.85 -9.76 -11.35
C ASP A 46 10.81 -10.88 -11.19
N GLY A 47 11.12 -11.89 -10.39
CA GLY A 47 10.18 -12.89 -9.90
C GLY A 47 9.71 -12.61 -8.47
N ASN A 48 8.88 -13.49 -7.92
CA ASN A 48 8.41 -13.40 -6.53
C ASN A 48 9.22 -14.36 -5.65
N PRO A 49 10.17 -13.86 -4.82
CA PRO A 49 10.87 -14.70 -3.88
C PRO A 49 9.90 -15.40 -2.92
N LYS A 50 10.36 -16.55 -2.42
CA LYS A 50 9.64 -17.37 -1.44
C LYS A 50 10.42 -17.41 -0.14
N ILE A 51 9.69 -17.38 0.98
CA ILE A 51 10.24 -17.59 2.32
C ILE A 51 9.31 -18.51 3.10
N THR A 52 9.87 -19.36 3.96
CA THR A 52 9.09 -20.20 4.87
C THR A 52 9.02 -19.55 6.25
N LEU A 53 7.81 -19.26 6.74
CA LEU A 53 7.56 -18.77 8.10
C LEU A 53 6.50 -19.65 8.76
N ASN A 54 6.77 -20.17 9.96
CA ASN A 54 5.86 -21.06 10.71
C ASN A 54 5.32 -22.22 9.84
N ASN A 55 6.22 -22.89 9.11
CA ASN A 55 5.90 -23.97 8.17
C ASN A 55 4.90 -23.60 7.05
N ARG A 56 4.77 -22.30 6.75
CA ARG A 56 4.00 -21.80 5.60
C ARG A 56 4.91 -21.13 4.61
N GLU A 57 4.75 -21.45 3.33
CA GLU A 57 5.44 -20.77 2.25
C GLU A 57 4.73 -19.45 1.95
N ILE A 58 5.51 -18.36 1.91
CA ILE A 58 5.05 -17.02 1.61
C ILE A 58 5.78 -16.56 0.36
N SER A 59 5.03 -16.31 -0.71
CA SER A 59 5.54 -15.65 -1.92
C SER A 59 5.33 -14.16 -1.79
N TYR A 60 6.30 -13.33 -2.16
CA TYR A 60 6.20 -11.88 -1.98
C TYR A 60 6.95 -11.10 -3.05
N ASN A 61 6.69 -9.79 -3.12
CA ASN A 61 7.52 -8.83 -3.84
C ASN A 61 7.55 -7.49 -3.08
N LEU A 62 8.51 -6.63 -3.42
CA LEU A 62 8.62 -5.27 -2.89
C LEU A 62 8.42 -4.28 -4.03
N ILE A 63 7.37 -3.49 -3.92
CA ILE A 63 7.05 -2.41 -4.84
C ILE A 63 7.50 -1.10 -4.21
N LYS A 64 8.39 -0.37 -4.87
CA LYS A 64 8.75 1.00 -4.51
C LYS A 64 7.86 1.97 -5.28
N TYR A 65 7.47 3.06 -4.62
CA TYR A 65 6.73 4.13 -5.27
C TYR A 65 7.26 5.49 -4.85
N SER A 66 7.06 6.47 -5.72
CA SER A 66 7.16 7.90 -5.41
C SER A 66 6.12 8.69 -6.17
N TYR A 67 5.73 9.85 -5.65
CA TYR A 67 4.83 10.80 -6.27
C TYR A 67 5.03 12.19 -5.65
N ASN A 68 4.48 13.21 -6.30
CA ASN A 68 4.41 14.56 -5.79
C ASN A 68 3.05 14.78 -5.11
N GLN A 69 3.06 15.21 -3.85
CA GLN A 69 1.87 15.69 -3.16
C GLN A 69 1.79 17.20 -3.30
N ILE A 70 0.74 17.70 -3.92
CA ILE A 70 0.54 19.13 -4.20
C ILE A 70 -0.60 19.61 -3.30
N SER A 71 -0.28 20.50 -2.35
CA SER A 71 -1.29 21.10 -1.48
C SER A 71 -2.12 22.14 -2.25
N SER A 72 -3.39 22.32 -1.87
CA SER A 72 -4.21 23.40 -2.44
C SER A 72 -3.74 24.78 -1.95
N GLY A 73 -4.10 25.83 -2.69
CA GLY A 73 -3.72 27.22 -2.37
C GLY A 73 -3.33 28.04 -3.59
N ASN A 74 -2.97 29.31 -3.34
CA ASN A 74 -2.69 30.31 -4.38
C ASN A 74 -1.18 30.53 -4.61
N GLN A 75 -0.33 29.87 -3.83
CA GLN A 75 1.12 29.90 -4.01
C GLN A 75 1.53 29.14 -5.27
N PRO A 76 2.71 29.44 -5.87
CA PRO A 76 3.26 28.67 -6.97
C PRO A 76 3.23 27.15 -6.69
N ILE A 77 3.03 26.35 -7.74
CA ILE A 77 2.94 24.88 -7.62
C ILE A 77 4.21 24.30 -7.00
N GLU A 78 5.37 24.85 -7.35
CA GLU A 78 6.67 24.41 -6.84
C GLU A 78 6.76 24.53 -5.30
N ASP A 79 6.28 25.64 -4.74
CA ASP A 79 6.34 25.93 -3.30
C ASP A 79 5.41 25.03 -2.46
N ARG A 80 4.36 24.48 -3.08
CA ARG A 80 3.36 23.63 -2.44
C ARG A 80 3.50 22.14 -2.79
N THR A 81 4.55 21.79 -3.54
CA THR A 81 4.83 20.41 -3.95
C THR A 81 5.79 19.75 -2.98
N ILE A 82 5.39 18.60 -2.44
CA ILE A 82 6.22 17.81 -1.54
C ILE A 82 6.42 16.42 -2.14
N PRO A 83 7.65 16.03 -2.50
CA PRO A 83 7.92 14.68 -2.98
C PRO A 83 7.70 13.67 -1.85
N LYS A 84 6.96 12.61 -2.15
CA LYS A 84 6.70 11.47 -1.27
C LYS A 84 7.27 10.22 -1.91
N ASN A 85 7.79 9.33 -1.09
CA ASN A 85 8.22 8.01 -1.50
C ASN A 85 7.90 6.98 -0.43
N GLY A 86 7.95 5.71 -0.83
CA GLY A 86 7.70 4.59 0.07
C GLY A 86 7.80 3.25 -0.63
N PHE A 87 7.37 2.22 0.08
CA PHE A 87 7.29 0.87 -0.43
C PHE A 87 6.02 0.15 0.03
N ILE A 88 5.66 -0.88 -0.72
CA ILE A 88 4.65 -1.89 -0.40
C ILE A 88 5.34 -3.25 -0.50
N VAL A 89 5.30 -4.03 0.58
CA VAL A 89 5.54 -5.47 0.49
C VAL A 89 4.20 -6.12 0.24
N VAL A 90 4.03 -6.70 -0.93
CA VAL A 90 2.84 -7.50 -1.27
C VAL A 90 3.20 -8.97 -1.15
N TYR A 91 2.34 -9.75 -0.51
CA TYR A 91 2.62 -11.16 -0.26
C TYR A 91 1.36 -12.02 -0.31
N SER A 92 1.55 -13.28 -0.70
CA SER A 92 0.55 -14.34 -0.58
C SER A 92 1.02 -15.36 0.45
N ASN A 93 0.11 -15.77 1.34
CA ASN A 93 0.33 -16.80 2.35
C ASN A 93 -0.42 -18.11 2.04
N GLY A 94 -0.88 -18.28 0.80
CA GLY A 94 -1.69 -19.41 0.35
C GLY A 94 -3.19 -19.30 0.65
N VAL A 95 -3.62 -18.38 1.53
CA VAL A 95 -5.03 -18.13 1.85
C VAL A 95 -5.54 -16.85 1.17
N GLY A 96 -4.70 -15.83 1.12
CA GLY A 96 -5.06 -14.56 0.48
C GLY A 96 -3.87 -13.64 0.32
N ILE A 97 -4.15 -12.43 -0.15
CA ILE A 97 -3.14 -11.39 -0.35
C ILE A 97 -3.09 -10.44 0.84
N GLY A 98 -1.88 -10.09 1.24
CA GLY A 98 -1.63 -9.09 2.26
C GLY A 98 -0.61 -8.06 1.81
N TYR A 99 -0.67 -6.90 2.46
CA TYR A 99 0.18 -5.76 2.19
C TYR A 99 0.82 -5.24 3.46
N ILE A 100 2.10 -4.90 3.41
CA ILE A 100 2.77 -4.04 4.40
C ILE A 100 3.21 -2.77 3.66
N ILE A 101 2.66 -1.63 4.03
CA ILE A 101 2.98 -0.34 3.40
C ILE A 101 3.73 0.58 4.36
N SER A 102 4.72 1.31 3.85
CA SER A 102 5.49 2.30 4.60
C SER A 102 4.75 3.63 4.84
N ARG A 103 3.47 3.56 5.22
CA ARG A 103 2.62 4.71 5.54
C ARG A 103 1.79 4.40 6.77
N ASN A 104 1.54 5.44 7.58
CA ASN A 104 0.74 5.33 8.80
C ASN A 104 -0.74 5.70 8.54
N SER A 105 -1.10 6.98 8.63
CA SER A 105 -2.49 7.45 8.69
C SER A 105 -3.29 7.28 7.40
N ASP A 106 -2.64 7.15 6.25
CA ASP A 106 -3.30 7.15 4.94
C ASP A 106 -2.91 5.97 4.05
N GLY A 107 -2.18 4.98 4.59
CA GLY A 107 -1.69 3.83 3.83
C GLY A 107 -2.80 3.06 3.10
N MET A 108 -3.98 2.95 3.72
CA MET A 108 -5.16 2.32 3.12
C MET A 108 -5.71 3.07 1.90
N LYS A 109 -5.81 4.41 2.00
CA LYS A 109 -6.30 5.26 0.90
C LYS A 109 -5.34 5.17 -0.29
N LEU A 110 -4.04 5.22 0.01
CA LEU A 110 -2.99 5.08 -0.99
C LEU A 110 -3.04 3.71 -1.68
N LEU A 111 -3.14 2.62 -0.91
CA LEU A 111 -3.28 1.27 -1.46
C LEU A 111 -4.50 1.15 -2.39
N ARG A 112 -5.64 1.70 -2.00
CA ARG A 112 -6.85 1.68 -2.85
C ARG A 112 -6.65 2.44 -4.16
N LYS A 113 -6.03 3.62 -4.11
CA LYS A 113 -5.71 4.39 -5.33
C LYS A 113 -4.79 3.59 -6.25
N MET A 114 -3.72 3.00 -5.70
CA MET A 114 -2.77 2.20 -6.49
C MET A 114 -3.38 0.91 -7.05
N LEU A 115 -4.33 0.30 -6.35
CA LEU A 115 -5.04 -0.91 -6.78
C LEU A 115 -6.30 -0.63 -7.62
N LYS A 116 -6.59 0.65 -7.88
CA LYS A 116 -7.78 1.13 -8.61
C LYS A 116 -9.10 0.65 -8.00
N TYR A 117 -9.15 0.54 -6.68
CA TYR A 117 -10.38 0.24 -5.95
C TYR A 117 -11.20 1.49 -5.68
N SER A 118 -12.48 1.41 -6.01
CA SER A 118 -13.48 2.46 -5.77
C SER A 118 -14.38 2.16 -4.57
N GLY A 119 -14.42 0.92 -4.09
CA GLY A 119 -15.23 0.51 -2.96
C GLY A 119 -14.59 0.74 -1.60
N ARG A 120 -15.34 0.36 -0.56
CA ARG A 120 -14.98 0.55 0.85
C ARG A 120 -14.52 -0.69 1.59
N ASN A 121 -14.56 -1.89 1.00
CA ASN A 121 -14.42 -3.15 1.75
C ASN A 121 -13.36 -4.12 1.17
N GLU A 122 -12.74 -3.78 0.04
CA GLU A 122 -11.76 -4.63 -0.65
C GLU A 122 -10.45 -4.79 0.12
N ILE A 123 -10.10 -3.76 0.89
CA ILE A 123 -8.91 -3.72 1.75
C ILE A 123 -9.35 -3.49 3.18
N SER A 124 -8.95 -4.38 4.08
CA SER A 124 -9.23 -4.34 5.52
C SER A 124 -7.95 -4.27 6.35
N LYS A 125 -8.03 -3.65 7.53
CA LYS A 125 -6.88 -3.53 8.43
C LYS A 125 -6.54 -4.91 8.99
N ASN A 126 -5.29 -5.32 8.85
CA ASN A 126 -4.79 -6.58 9.40
C ASN A 126 -4.09 -6.30 10.74
N SER A 127 -4.86 -5.77 11.70
CA SER A 127 -4.42 -5.60 13.08
C SER A 127 -5.04 -6.70 13.93
N PHE A 128 -4.20 -7.45 14.65
CA PHE A 128 -4.65 -8.15 15.83
C PHE A 128 -4.95 -7.09 16.89
N ASP A 129 -6.23 -6.86 17.20
CA ASP A 129 -6.61 -6.17 18.43
C ASP A 129 -6.33 -7.15 19.58
N ILE A 130 -5.12 -7.09 20.12
CA ILE A 130 -4.83 -7.72 21.40
C ILE A 130 -5.58 -6.88 22.43
N LYS A 131 -6.77 -7.33 22.83
CA LYS A 131 -7.46 -6.73 23.97
C LYS A 131 -6.53 -6.84 25.18
N SER A 132 -6.43 -5.75 25.94
CA SER A 132 -5.55 -5.58 27.09
C SER A 132 -5.71 -6.65 28.18
N ASP A 133 -6.77 -7.45 28.14
CA ASP A 133 -7.03 -8.56 29.07
C ASP A 133 -6.15 -9.80 28.82
N PHE A 134 -5.24 -9.77 27.86
CA PHE A 134 -4.37 -10.91 27.57
C PHE A 134 -3.29 -11.17 28.64
N CYS A 135 -3.13 -10.30 29.64
CA CYS A 135 -2.11 -10.41 30.70
C CYS A 135 -2.68 -10.50 32.13
N MET A 136 -3.74 -11.28 32.37
CA MET A 136 -4.15 -11.65 33.74
C MET A 136 -4.38 -13.16 33.89
N VAL A 137 -3.27 -13.91 33.97
CA VAL A 137 -3.09 -15.26 34.55
C VAL A 137 -1.56 -15.33 34.77
N ASP A 138 -0.94 -15.44 35.94
CA ASP A 138 -1.31 -15.82 37.32
C ASP A 138 -0.69 -14.82 38.34
#